data_AF-A0AAN5AJL6-F1
#
_entry.id   AF-A0AAN5AJL6-F1
#
_cell.length_a   1.000
_cell.length_b   1.000
_cell.length_c   1.000
_cell.angle_alpha   90.00
_cell.angle_beta   90.00
_cell.angle_gamma   90.00
#
_symmetry.space_group_name_H-M   'P 1'
#
loop_
_entity.id
_entity.type
_entity.pdbx_description
1 polymer ?
#
loop_
_entity_poly.entity_id
_entity_poly.type
_entity_poly.pdbx_seq_one_letter_code
_entity_poly.pdbx_strand_id
1 'polypeptide(L)'
;MNEALQEAAMLLAIGMITVFLILFLIVGLGNVLIQIVNRFFPEEKTNALPITTSKSPPESPQKISTAQLAAITAAVNVITHGKGHITSIDKVS
;
A
#
# COMPACT_ATOMS: atom_id res chain seq x y z
N MET A 1 53.79 -3.81 18.08
CA MET A 1 52.77 -2.75 18.28
C MET A 1 51.92 -2.50 17.03
N ASN A 2 52.46 -2.59 15.81
CA ASN A 2 51.70 -2.32 14.58
C ASN A 2 50.66 -3.40 14.22
N GLU A 3 50.94 -4.67 14.55
CA GLU A 3 50.09 -5.80 14.17
C GLU A 3 48.73 -5.80 14.89
N ALA A 4 48.72 -5.50 16.19
CA ALA A 4 47.47 -5.37 16.96
C ALA A 4 46.58 -4.22 16.44
N LEU A 5 47.19 -3.13 15.95
CA LEU A 5 46.46 -2.01 15.36
C LEU A 5 45.82 -2.40 14.02
N GLN A 6 46.56 -3.15 13.19
CA GLN A 6 46.07 -3.67 11.92
C GLN A 6 44.93 -4.69 12.14
N GLU A 7 45.08 -5.57 13.12
CA GLU A 7 44.06 -6.56 13.46
C GLU A 7 42.79 -5.91 14.00
N ALA A 8 42.91 -4.92 14.89
CA ALA A 8 41.78 -4.12 15.36
C ALA A 8 41.07 -3.35 14.23
N ALA A 9 41.82 -2.78 13.29
CA ALA A 9 41.26 -2.10 12.12
C ALA A 9 40.50 -3.05 11.19
N MET A 10 41.02 -4.28 10.98
CA MET A 10 40.31 -5.31 10.22
C MET A 10 39.02 -5.74 10.90
N LEU A 11 39.03 -5.95 12.22
CA LEU A 11 37.83 -6.31 12.98
C LEU A 11 36.76 -5.19 12.94
N LEU A 12 37.16 -3.93 13.03
CA LEU A 12 36.26 -2.79 12.86
C LEU A 12 35.62 -2.80 11.47
N ALA A 13 36.44 -2.94 10.42
CA ALA A 13 35.97 -2.97 9.04
C ALA A 13 34.97 -4.10 8.81
N ILE A 14 35.26 -5.30 9.33
CA ILE A 14 34.37 -6.46 9.26
C ILE A 14 33.04 -6.18 9.98
N GLY A 15 33.08 -5.57 11.16
CA GLY A 15 31.88 -5.16 11.89
C GLY A 15 31.00 -4.22 11.06
N MET A 16 31.60 -3.22 10.42
CA MET A 16 30.86 -2.27 9.58
C MET A 16 30.28 -2.93 8.32
N ILE A 17 31.06 -3.77 7.64
CA ILE A 17 30.63 -4.46 6.41
C ILE A 17 29.48 -5.43 6.72
N THR A 18 29.61 -6.24 7.77
CA THR A 18 28.59 -7.25 8.13
C THR A 18 27.28 -6.61 8.55
N VAL A 19 27.32 -5.52 9.32
CA VAL A 19 26.14 -4.74 9.69
C VAL A 19 25.48 -4.13 8.45
N PHE A 20 26.27 -3.59 7.51
CA PHE A 20 25.71 -3.04 6.28
C PHE A 20 25.02 -4.11 5.41
N LEU A 21 25.65 -5.27 5.27
CA LEU A 21 25.11 -6.40 4.50
C LEU A 21 23.82 -6.94 5.11
N ILE A 22 23.76 -7.14 6.43
CA ILE A 22 22.54 -7.67 7.07
C ILE A 22 21.38 -6.67 6.98
N LEU A 23 21.65 -5.38 7.15
CA LEU A 23 20.62 -4.34 7.00
C LEU A 23 20.09 -4.29 5.56
N PHE A 24 20.98 -4.32 4.57
CA PHE A 24 20.58 -4.36 3.16
C PHE A 24 19.72 -5.58 2.85
N LEU A 25 20.12 -6.75 3.36
CA LEU A 25 19.36 -8.00 3.20
C LEU A 25 17.97 -7.89 3.84
N ILE A 26 17.87 -7.42 5.08
CA ILE A 26 16.60 -7.28 5.81
C ILE A 26 15.66 -6.31 5.08
N VAL A 27 16.17 -5.17 4.61
CA VAL A 27 15.37 -4.19 3.87
C VAL A 27 14.91 -4.75 2.54
N GLY A 28 15.77 -5.46 1.80
CA GLY A 28 15.42 -6.11 0.54
C GLY A 28 14.32 -7.16 0.72
N LEU A 29 14.50 -8.07 1.68
CA LEU A 29 13.50 -9.10 2.01
C LEU A 29 12.19 -8.48 2.52
N GLY A 30 12.27 -7.45 3.37
CA GLY A 30 11.11 -6.74 3.87
C GLY A 30 10.30 -6.09 2.76
N ASN A 31 10.96 -5.42 1.81
CA ASN A 31 10.29 -4.77 0.68
C ASN A 31 9.61 -5.80 -0.24
N VAL A 32 10.29 -6.92 -0.53
CA VAL A 32 9.70 -8.01 -1.32
C VAL A 32 8.49 -8.62 -0.59
N LEU A 33 8.60 -8.86 0.71
CA LEU A 33 7.49 -9.42 1.50
C LEU A 33 6.30 -8.46 1.55
N ILE A 34 6.54 -7.16 1.73
CA ILE A 34 5.50 -6.12 1.69
C ILE A 34 4.84 -6.11 0.32
N GLN A 35 5.60 -6.17 -0.78
CA GLN A 35 5.05 -6.18 -2.13
C GLN A 35 4.18 -7.40 -2.38
N ILE A 36 4.60 -8.57 -1.89
CA ILE A 36 3.85 -9.82 -2.02
C ILE A 36 2.54 -9.74 -1.23
N VAL A 37 2.59 -9.32 0.03
CA VAL A 37 1.40 -9.19 0.89
C VAL A 37 0.44 -8.14 0.30
N ASN A 38 0.94 -6.99 -0.13
CA ASN A 38 0.15 -5.94 -0.76
C ASN A 38 -0.44 -6.37 -2.12
N ARG A 39 0.14 -7.39 -2.77
CA ARG A 39 -0.41 -7.96 -4.01
C ARG A 39 -1.45 -9.06 -3.73
N PHE A 40 -1.31 -9.82 -2.65
CA PHE A 40 -2.28 -10.84 -2.26
C PHE A 40 -3.51 -10.28 -1.55
N PHE A 41 -3.30 -9.24 -0.75
CA PHE A 41 -4.35 -8.40 -0.20
C PHE A 41 -4.14 -7.03 -0.81
N PRO A 42 -4.64 -6.80 -2.04
CA PRO A 42 -4.67 -5.47 -2.60
C PRO A 42 -5.48 -4.62 -1.63
N GLU A 43 -4.79 -3.84 -0.80
CA GLU A 43 -5.38 -2.64 -0.27
C GLU A 43 -5.83 -1.88 -1.51
N GLU A 44 -7.16 -1.77 -1.70
CA GLU A 44 -7.70 -0.82 -2.63
C GLU A 44 -6.99 0.49 -2.31
N LYS A 45 -6.15 0.95 -3.24
CA LYS A 45 -5.62 2.30 -3.21
C LYS A 45 -6.78 3.27 -3.44
N THR A 46 -7.73 3.31 -2.52
CA THR A 46 -8.44 4.54 -2.19
C THR A 46 -7.41 5.44 -1.53
N ASN A 47 -6.64 6.13 -2.37
CA ASN A 47 -6.25 7.53 -2.19
C ASN A 47 -5.96 7.98 -0.74
N ALA A 48 -4.98 7.36 -0.09
CA ALA A 48 -4.30 7.93 1.06
C ALA A 48 -2.89 7.34 1.03
N LEU A 49 -1.79 8.05 0.76
CA LEU A 49 -1.48 9.43 1.08
C LEU A 49 -0.51 10.00 0.03
N PRO A 50 -0.71 11.20 -0.54
CA PRO A 50 0.40 12.10 -0.80
C PRO A 50 0.82 12.67 0.55
N ILE A 51 2.05 12.37 0.97
CA ILE A 51 2.72 13.13 2.04
C ILE A 51 3.00 14.52 1.48
N THR A 52 1.98 15.38 1.43
CA THR A 52 2.13 16.83 1.28
C THR A 52 0.97 17.49 2.02
N THR A 53 1.27 18.02 3.21
CA THR A 53 0.80 19.35 3.64
C THR A 53 -0.68 19.68 3.43
N SER A 54 -1.51 19.48 4.46
CA SER A 54 -2.41 20.50 5.04
C SER A 54 -3.71 19.91 5.60
N LYS A 55 -3.89 20.13 6.91
CA LYS A 55 -5.11 20.66 7.53
C LYS A 55 -6.44 19.91 7.32
N SER A 56 -6.87 19.32 8.44
CA SER A 56 -8.25 19.24 8.95
C SER A 56 -9.28 18.23 8.38
N PRO A 57 -10.17 17.69 9.24
CA PRO A 57 -11.07 16.55 9.00
C PRO A 57 -12.54 17.00 8.78
N PRO A 58 -13.58 16.13 8.91
CA PRO A 58 -14.09 15.05 8.07
C PRO A 58 -15.52 15.36 7.52
N GLU A 59 -15.82 15.20 6.22
CA GLU A 59 -17.21 15.41 5.72
C GLU A 59 -17.64 14.46 4.58
N SER A 60 -18.48 13.50 4.95
CA SER A 60 -19.59 12.84 4.24
C SER A 60 -19.50 12.48 2.73
N PRO A 61 -19.86 11.23 2.36
CA PRO A 61 -20.08 10.83 0.98
C PRO A 61 -21.36 11.49 0.42
N GLN A 62 -21.32 11.92 -0.83
CA GLN A 62 -22.46 12.41 -1.60
C GLN A 62 -23.52 11.29 -1.62
N LYS A 63 -24.53 11.40 -0.74
CA LYS A 63 -25.50 10.32 -0.48
C LYS A 63 -26.36 10.09 -1.71
N ILE A 64 -25.97 9.14 -2.54
CA ILE A 64 -26.90 8.50 -3.46
C ILE A 64 -28.04 7.94 -2.60
N SER A 65 -29.26 8.40 -2.84
CA SER A 65 -30.40 7.94 -2.04
C SER A 65 -30.57 6.42 -2.23
N THR A 66 -30.96 5.71 -1.17
CA THR A 66 -31.18 4.25 -1.21
C THR A 66 -32.12 3.84 -2.35
N ALA A 67 -33.10 4.68 -2.67
CA ALA A 67 -34.01 4.48 -3.79
C ALA A 67 -33.31 4.53 -5.16
N GLN A 68 -32.33 5.44 -5.34
CA GLN A 68 -31.55 5.53 -6.58
C GLN A 68 -30.59 4.34 -6.74
N LEU A 69 -29.91 3.91 -5.68
CA LEU A 69 -29.06 2.72 -5.72
C LEU A 69 -29.86 1.44 -6.02
N ALA A 70 -31.05 1.30 -5.43
CA ALA A 70 -31.93 0.16 -5.69
C ALA A 70 -32.43 0.14 -7.14
N ALA A 71 -32.81 1.31 -7.68
CA ALA A 71 -33.22 1.42 -9.07
C ALA A 71 -32.09 1.09 -10.05
N ILE A 72 -30.87 1.58 -9.80
CA ILE A 72 -29.70 1.27 -10.63
C ILE A 72 -29.37 -0.22 -10.55
N THR A 73 -29.35 -0.80 -9.35
CA THR A 73 -29.08 -2.24 -9.15
C THR A 73 -30.13 -3.10 -9.85
N ALA A 74 -31.41 -2.75 -9.76
CA ALA A 74 -32.48 -3.47 -10.44
C ALA A 74 -32.33 -3.38 -11.97
N ALA A 75 -32.03 -2.20 -12.51
CA ALA A 75 -31.80 -2.03 -13.94
C ALA A 75 -30.60 -2.86 -14.43
N VAL A 76 -29.48 -2.82 -13.71
CA VAL A 76 -28.28 -3.62 -14.05
C VAL A 76 -28.58 -5.11 -13.95
N ASN A 77 -29.33 -5.55 -12.93
CA ASN A 77 -29.72 -6.95 -12.77
C ASN A 77 -30.60 -7.44 -13.95
N VAL A 78 -31.57 -6.62 -14.37
CA VAL A 78 -32.45 -6.95 -15.52
C VAL A 78 -31.66 -7.02 -16.81
N ILE A 79 -30.82 -6.03 -17.09
CA ILE A 79 -30.05 -5.97 -18.35
C ILE A 79 -29.00 -7.07 -18.41
N THR A 80 -28.33 -7.36 -17.29
CA THR A 80 -27.24 -8.37 -17.23
C THR A 80 -27.73 -9.78 -16.89
N HIS A 81 -29.05 -9.95 -16.70
CA HIS A 81 -29.67 -11.20 -16.24
C HIS A 81 -28.97 -11.77 -14.99
N GLY A 82 -28.71 -10.93 -13.99
CA GLY A 82 -28.10 -11.32 -12.71
C GLY A 82 -26.62 -11.63 -12.69
N LYS A 83 -25.87 -11.27 -13.75
CA LYS A 83 -24.41 -11.51 -13.82
C LYS A 83 -23.57 -10.25 -13.59
N GLY A 84 -24.15 -9.06 -13.62
CA GLY A 84 -23.43 -7.79 -13.42
C GLY A 84 -23.34 -7.40 -11.94
N HIS A 85 -22.19 -6.87 -11.53
CA HIS A 85 -21.95 -6.29 -10.21
C HIS A 85 -21.56 -4.82 -10.33
N ILE A 86 -22.07 -3.99 -9.43
CA ILE A 86 -21.77 -2.54 -9.39
C ILE A 86 -20.55 -2.32 -8.50
N THR A 87 -19.44 -1.83 -9.07
CA THR A 87 -18.20 -1.55 -8.32
C THR A 87 -18.05 -0.08 -7.95
N SER A 88 -18.55 0.86 -8.75
CA SER A 88 -18.53 2.30 -8.44
C SER A 88 -19.66 3.02 -9.17
N ILE A 89 -20.20 4.07 -8.55
CA ILE A 89 -21.29 4.88 -9.11
C ILE A 89 -20.85 6.34 -9.11
N ASP A 90 -20.56 6.84 -10.31
CA ASP A 90 -20.19 8.24 -10.52
C ASP A 90 -21.29 8.95 -11.31
N LYS A 91 -21.59 10.18 -10.91
CA LYS A 91 -22.55 11.02 -11.63
C LYS A 91 -21.86 11.63 -12.84
N VAL A 92 -22.20 11.16 -14.04
CA VAL A 92 -21.77 11.79 -15.30
C VAL A 92 -22.52 13.12 -15.42
N SER A 93 -21.78 14.24 -15.36
CA SER A 93 -22.32 15.57 -15.59
C SER A 93 -22.06 16.04 -17.01
#